data_AF-A0A7S7LW34-F1
#
_entry.id   AF-A0A7S7LW34-F1
#
_cell.length_a   1.000
_cell.length_b   1.000
_cell.length_c   1.000
_cell.angle_alpha   90.00
_cell.angle_beta   90.00
_cell.angle_gamma   90.00
#
_symmetry.space_group_name_H-M   'P 1'
#
loop_
_entity.id
_entity.type
_entity.pdbx_description
1 polymer ?
#
loop_
_entity_poly.entity_id
_entity_poly.type
_entity_poly.pdbx_seq_one_letter_code
_entity_poly.pdbx_strand_id
1 'polypeptide(L)'
;MKKLAILAVLATLLFSQIKISQENPTIYSTIGDIVYDNVVLIQKLKDVPEFSLLEDKIDKYVKEVQEAKIKGFAIESGDIKVDKIEYLKTLRYLFKKNNSYAREAEAKLKSSIKDGNNELFVFIINSGLINTEKHKKEILDYYFKHSEEIEESGVIKTLLDENKNQDKMQSEKKGLTKKQIEDAKIKRLRKKDKAEQENLEKLLDDNVAQTKQEIRENQRKELEK
;
A
#
# COMPACT_ATOMS: atom_id res chain seq x y z
N MET A 1 -7.80 23.03 38.75
CA MET A 1 -6.58 22.45 38.12
C MET A 1 -6.64 20.93 37.98
N LYS A 2 -7.00 20.15 39.01
CA LYS A 2 -7.10 18.67 38.91
C LYS A 2 -8.06 18.17 37.80
N LYS A 3 -9.20 18.86 37.56
CA LYS A 3 -10.16 18.49 36.50
C LYS A 3 -9.62 18.70 35.07
N LEU A 4 -8.77 19.71 34.86
CA LEU A 4 -8.12 19.97 33.56
C LEU A 4 -6.97 18.97 33.30
N ALA A 5 -6.24 18.57 34.34
CA ALA A 5 -5.23 17.52 34.25
C ALA A 5 -5.86 16.14 33.95
N ILE A 6 -7.03 15.83 34.54
CA ILE A 6 -7.76 14.58 34.24
C ILE A 6 -8.29 14.59 32.79
N LEU A 7 -8.77 15.73 32.28
CA LEU A 7 -9.21 15.85 30.88
C LEU A 7 -8.04 15.68 29.89
N ALA A 8 -6.87 16.25 30.20
CA ALA A 8 -5.67 16.11 29.39
C ALA A 8 -5.14 14.66 29.37
N VAL A 9 -5.21 13.97 30.51
CA VAL A 9 -4.81 12.55 30.63
C VAL A 9 -5.78 11.63 29.86
N LEU A 10 -7.08 11.89 29.90
CA LEU A 10 -8.09 11.16 29.11
C LEU A 10 -7.92 11.40 27.59
N ALA A 11 -7.60 12.62 27.18
CA ALA A 11 -7.30 12.93 25.78
C ALA A 11 -6.04 12.18 25.31
N THR A 12 -4.96 12.16 26.09
CA THR A 12 -3.74 11.40 25.75
C THR A 12 -3.97 9.88 25.73
N LEU A 13 -4.87 9.35 26.57
CA LEU A 13 -5.24 7.93 26.55
C LEU A 13 -6.01 7.56 25.27
N LEU A 14 -6.92 8.42 24.79
CA LEU A 14 -7.64 8.21 23.53
C LEU A 14 -6.72 8.29 22.30
N PHE A 15 -5.71 9.17 22.31
CA PHE A 15 -4.72 9.24 21.22
C PHE A 15 -3.68 8.10 21.27
N SER A 16 -3.45 7.50 22.44
CA SER A 16 -2.50 6.39 22.60
C SER A 16 -2.99 5.04 22.00
N GLN A 17 -4.29 4.90 21.76
CA GLN A 17 -4.87 3.70 21.13
C GLN A 17 -4.66 3.63 19.61
N ILE A 18 -4.15 4.69 18.99
CA ILE A 18 -3.88 4.77 17.55
C ILE A 18 -2.38 4.60 17.27
N LYS A 19 -1.70 3.75 18.05
CA LYS A 19 -0.46 3.10 17.61
C LYS A 19 -0.74 1.63 17.37
N ILE A 20 -1.70 1.38 16.48
CA ILE A 20 -1.77 0.10 15.80
C ILE A 20 -0.42 -0.06 15.09
N SER A 21 0.27 -1.17 15.34
CA SER A 21 1.54 -1.49 14.68
C SER A 21 1.43 -1.22 13.17
N GLN A 22 2.49 -0.68 12.56
CA GLN A 22 2.58 -0.63 11.09
C GLN A 22 2.45 -2.02 10.48
N GLU A 23 2.76 -3.05 11.25
CA GLU A 23 2.59 -4.43 10.85
C GLU A 23 1.11 -4.85 10.90
N ASN A 24 0.74 -5.76 10.01
CA ASN A 24 -0.57 -6.40 9.97
C ASN A 24 -0.48 -7.80 10.59
N PRO A 25 -1.57 -8.31 11.19
CA PRO A 25 -1.66 -9.71 11.55
C PRO A 25 -1.38 -10.61 10.33
N THR A 26 -0.41 -11.50 10.46
CA THR A 26 -0.08 -12.56 9.49
C THR A 26 -1.20 -13.58 9.31
N ILE A 27 -2.05 -13.79 10.34
CA ILE A 27 -3.17 -14.72 10.24
C ILE A 27 -4.22 -14.23 9.25
N TYR A 28 -4.42 -15.02 8.20
CA TYR A 28 -5.27 -14.69 7.05
C TYR A 28 -4.84 -13.40 6.31
N SER A 29 -3.54 -13.10 6.32
CA SER A 29 -2.95 -11.89 5.71
C SER A 29 -3.35 -11.66 4.25
N THR A 30 -3.54 -12.73 3.45
CA THR A 30 -4.01 -12.61 2.05
C THR A 30 -5.28 -11.77 1.89
N ILE A 31 -6.18 -11.81 2.87
CA ILE A 31 -7.40 -10.97 2.90
C ILE A 31 -7.19 -9.78 3.82
N GLY A 32 -6.55 -10.01 4.97
CA GLY A 32 -6.31 -9.00 6.01
C GLY A 32 -5.53 -7.79 5.48
N ASP A 33 -4.40 -8.00 4.81
CA ASP A 33 -3.52 -6.92 4.36
C ASP A 33 -4.24 -5.95 3.45
N ILE A 34 -5.00 -6.45 2.48
CA ILE A 34 -5.80 -5.59 1.58
C ILE A 34 -6.79 -4.72 2.37
N VAL A 35 -7.41 -5.28 3.42
CA VAL A 35 -8.36 -4.56 4.28
C VAL A 35 -7.64 -3.52 5.16
N TYR A 36 -6.50 -3.89 5.74
CA TYR A 36 -5.77 -3.04 6.67
C TYR A 36 -5.06 -1.90 5.95
N ASP A 37 -4.43 -2.16 4.80
CA ASP A 37 -3.64 -1.19 4.05
C ASP A 37 -4.53 -0.13 3.40
N ASN A 38 -5.71 -0.53 2.93
CA ASN A 38 -6.65 0.38 2.29
C ASN A 38 -7.43 1.28 3.26
N VAL A 39 -7.39 1.02 4.58
CA VAL A 39 -8.22 1.74 5.55
C VAL A 39 -7.98 3.26 5.50
N VAL A 40 -6.72 3.66 5.36
CA VAL A 40 -6.31 5.07 5.27
C VAL A 40 -6.78 5.68 3.95
N LEU A 41 -6.70 4.91 2.86
CA LEU A 41 -7.13 5.36 1.54
C LEU A 41 -8.65 5.57 1.50
N ILE A 42 -9.43 4.66 2.10
CA ILE A 42 -10.88 4.76 2.21
C ILE A 42 -11.27 5.93 3.12
N GLN A 43 -10.56 6.17 4.22
CA GLN A 43 -10.83 7.31 5.10
C GLN A 43 -10.72 8.65 4.37
N LYS A 44 -9.72 8.79 3.49
CA LYS A 44 -9.50 10.00 2.68
C LYS A 44 -10.64 10.31 1.71
N LEU A 45 -11.48 9.33 1.36
CA LEU A 45 -12.66 9.60 0.52
C LEU A 45 -13.56 10.68 1.12
N LYS A 46 -13.57 10.84 2.46
CA LYS A 46 -14.33 11.88 3.16
C LYS A 46 -13.87 13.30 2.82
N ASP A 47 -12.66 13.47 2.30
CA ASP A 47 -12.11 14.79 1.97
C ASP A 47 -12.75 15.37 0.69
N VAL A 48 -13.63 14.61 0.03
CA VAL A 48 -14.27 14.97 -1.24
C VAL A 48 -15.79 15.07 -1.09
N PRO A 49 -16.41 16.20 -1.51
CA PRO A 49 -17.85 16.43 -1.36
C PRO A 49 -18.73 15.30 -1.92
N GLU A 50 -18.31 14.67 -3.00
CA GLU A 50 -19.02 13.59 -3.70
C GLU A 50 -19.17 12.30 -2.87
N PHE A 51 -18.44 12.18 -1.77
CA PHE A 51 -18.49 11.05 -0.83
C PHE A 51 -19.11 11.42 0.52
N SER A 52 -19.58 12.65 0.72
CA SER A 52 -20.20 13.11 1.98
C SER A 52 -21.30 12.18 2.51
N LEU A 53 -22.13 11.62 1.62
CA LEU A 53 -23.19 10.68 1.99
C LEU A 53 -22.69 9.31 2.51
N LEU A 54 -21.39 9.05 2.41
CA LEU A 54 -20.75 7.82 2.85
C LEU A 54 -19.92 8.00 4.13
N GLU A 55 -19.80 9.21 4.69
CA GLU A 55 -18.95 9.49 5.85
C GLU A 55 -19.22 8.54 7.04
N ASP A 56 -20.47 8.41 7.47
CA ASP A 56 -20.86 7.51 8.57
C ASP A 56 -20.51 6.03 8.28
N LYS A 57 -20.63 5.63 7.01
CA LYS A 57 -20.31 4.26 6.58
C LYS A 57 -18.80 4.03 6.55
N ILE A 58 -18.02 5.04 6.16
CA ILE A 58 -16.57 5.03 6.17
C ILE A 58 -16.06 4.95 7.61
N ASP A 59 -16.55 5.80 8.51
CA ASP A 59 -16.13 5.80 9.91
C ASP A 59 -16.47 4.47 10.60
N LYS A 60 -17.65 3.92 10.32
CA LYS A 60 -18.02 2.58 10.79
C LYS A 60 -17.08 1.51 10.24
N TYR A 61 -16.75 1.56 8.95
CA TYR A 61 -15.83 0.60 8.33
C TYR A 61 -14.45 0.68 8.98
N VAL A 62 -13.88 1.87 9.17
CA VAL A 62 -12.57 2.06 9.79
C VAL A 62 -12.54 1.51 11.21
N LYS A 63 -13.58 1.77 12.00
CA LYS A 63 -13.71 1.19 13.35
C LYS A 63 -13.74 -0.35 13.30
N GLU A 64 -14.56 -0.95 12.44
CA GLU A 64 -14.64 -2.41 12.31
C GLU A 64 -13.30 -3.03 11.87
N VAL A 65 -12.54 -2.34 11.00
CA VAL A 65 -11.20 -2.76 10.57
C VAL A 65 -10.20 -2.73 11.72
N GLN A 66 -10.21 -1.68 12.54
CA GLN A 66 -9.35 -1.57 13.71
C GLN A 66 -9.64 -2.67 14.74
N GLU A 67 -10.92 -2.92 15.01
CA GLU A 67 -11.35 -4.01 15.90
C GLU A 67 -10.93 -5.39 15.37
N ALA A 68 -11.05 -5.61 14.05
CA ALA A 68 -10.59 -6.83 13.42
C ALA A 68 -9.05 -6.97 13.55
N LYS A 69 -8.29 -5.89 13.34
CA LYS A 69 -6.83 -5.91 13.47
C LYS A 69 -6.38 -6.31 14.88
N ILE A 70 -7.05 -5.78 15.91
CA ILE A 70 -6.82 -6.16 17.32
C ILE A 70 -7.10 -7.66 17.53
N LYS A 71 -8.22 -8.17 17.02
CA LYS A 71 -8.57 -9.60 17.10
C LYS A 71 -7.52 -10.48 16.40
N GLY A 72 -7.00 -10.05 15.25
CA GLY A 72 -5.94 -10.76 14.52
C GLY A 72 -4.69 -10.96 15.39
N PHE A 73 -4.18 -9.89 16.00
CA PHE A 73 -3.01 -9.99 16.89
C PHE A 73 -3.29 -10.82 18.15
N ALA A 74 -4.49 -10.73 18.71
CA ALA A 74 -4.87 -11.55 19.87
C ALA A 74 -4.80 -13.05 19.54
N ILE A 75 -5.28 -13.45 18.35
CA ILE A 75 -5.20 -14.84 17.89
C ILE A 75 -3.73 -15.29 17.74
N GLU A 76 -2.87 -14.44 17.16
CA GLU A 76 -1.45 -14.75 16.98
C GLU A 76 -0.69 -14.87 18.30
N SER A 77 -1.11 -14.08 19.29
CA SER A 77 -0.59 -14.14 20.66
C SER A 77 -1.09 -15.37 21.43
N GLY A 78 -1.93 -16.20 20.82
CA GLY A 78 -2.44 -17.44 21.42
C GLY A 78 -3.74 -17.29 22.23
N ASP A 79 -4.48 -16.19 22.08
CA ASP A 79 -5.77 -16.02 22.78
C ASP A 79 -6.83 -16.98 22.23
N ILE A 80 -7.16 -18.00 23.02
CA ILE A 80 -8.16 -19.03 22.69
C ILE A 80 -9.60 -18.52 22.78
N LYS A 81 -9.85 -17.34 23.35
CA LYS A 81 -11.20 -16.76 23.45
C LYS A 81 -11.67 -16.18 22.12
N VAL A 82 -10.76 -15.92 21.19
CA VAL A 82 -11.09 -15.38 19.88
C VAL A 82 -11.28 -16.52 18.89
N ASP A 83 -12.50 -16.66 18.35
CA ASP A 83 -12.81 -17.68 17.35
C ASP A 83 -12.17 -17.31 15.99
N LYS A 84 -11.27 -18.16 15.50
CA LYS A 84 -10.56 -17.96 14.22
C LYS A 84 -11.50 -17.97 13.01
N ILE A 85 -12.56 -18.78 13.04
CA ILE A 85 -13.56 -18.89 11.97
C ILE A 85 -14.42 -17.63 11.95
N GLU A 86 -14.82 -17.13 13.11
CA GLU A 86 -15.56 -15.86 13.22
C GLU A 86 -14.71 -14.67 12.75
N TYR A 87 -13.43 -14.65 13.14
CA TYR A 87 -12.47 -13.66 12.64
C TYR A 87 -12.33 -13.71 11.11
N LEU A 88 -12.19 -14.89 10.51
CA LEU A 88 -12.14 -15.04 9.05
C LEU A 88 -13.43 -14.55 8.37
N LYS A 89 -14.60 -14.83 8.95
CA LYS A 89 -15.89 -14.31 8.44
C LYS A 89 -15.92 -12.78 8.49
N THR A 90 -15.40 -12.19 9.57
CA THR A 90 -15.27 -10.74 9.74
C THR A 90 -14.37 -10.15 8.65
N LEU A 91 -13.19 -10.72 8.41
CA LEU A 91 -12.29 -10.28 7.34
C LEU A 91 -12.94 -10.35 5.96
N ARG A 92 -13.65 -11.44 5.65
CA ARG A 92 -14.36 -11.58 4.35
C ARG A 92 -15.45 -10.53 4.18
N TYR A 93 -16.16 -10.19 5.25
CA TYR A 93 -17.15 -9.13 5.23
C TYR A 93 -16.52 -7.76 4.98
N LEU A 94 -15.43 -7.44 5.69
CA LEU A 94 -14.68 -6.20 5.53
C LEU A 94 -14.06 -6.08 4.14
N PHE A 95 -13.51 -7.16 3.61
CA PHE A 95 -12.98 -7.21 2.24
C PHE A 95 -14.07 -6.92 1.20
N LYS A 96 -15.28 -7.43 1.39
CA LYS A 96 -16.40 -7.10 0.51
C LYS A 96 -16.76 -5.61 0.56
N LYS A 97 -16.75 -4.99 1.75
CA LYS A 97 -16.95 -3.54 1.92
C LYS A 97 -15.82 -2.73 1.26
N ASN A 98 -14.57 -3.11 1.49
CA ASN A 98 -13.40 -2.51 0.84
C ASN A 98 -13.59 -2.45 -0.69
N ASN A 99 -13.95 -3.59 -1.29
CA ASN A 99 -14.18 -3.67 -2.73
C ASN A 99 -15.36 -2.83 -3.21
N SER A 100 -16.36 -2.57 -2.34
CA SER A 100 -17.45 -1.66 -2.69
C SER A 100 -16.99 -0.21 -2.78
N TYR A 101 -16.09 0.23 -1.90
CA TYR A 101 -15.49 1.57 -1.99
C TYR A 101 -14.59 1.73 -3.22
N ALA A 102 -13.79 0.71 -3.55
CA ALA A 102 -13.00 0.73 -4.78
C ALA A 102 -13.89 0.84 -6.04
N ARG A 103 -15.02 0.13 -6.08
CA ARG A 103 -16.00 0.24 -7.18
C ARG A 103 -16.67 1.60 -7.24
N GLU A 104 -16.97 2.20 -6.09
CA GLU A 104 -17.52 3.55 -6.04
C GLU A 104 -16.50 4.55 -6.58
N ALA A 105 -15.23 4.44 -6.18
CA ALA A 105 -14.15 5.26 -6.73
C ALA A 105 -13.99 5.08 -8.24
N GLU A 106 -14.06 3.84 -8.77
CA GLU A 106 -14.06 3.59 -10.22
C GLU A 106 -15.27 4.24 -10.93
N ALA A 107 -16.45 4.21 -10.30
CA ALA A 107 -17.63 4.87 -10.85
C ALA A 107 -17.46 6.40 -10.87
N LYS A 108 -16.87 6.97 -9.82
CA LYS A 108 -16.57 8.41 -9.73
C LYS A 108 -15.46 8.86 -10.69
N LEU A 109 -14.50 8.00 -11.02
CA LEU A 109 -13.57 8.25 -12.12
C LEU A 109 -14.33 8.43 -13.44
N LYS A 110 -15.27 7.53 -13.74
CA LYS A 110 -16.04 7.60 -15.00
C LYS A 110 -16.94 8.84 -15.05
N SER A 111 -17.57 9.20 -13.94
CA SER A 111 -18.39 10.42 -13.89
C SER A 111 -17.55 11.67 -14.00
N SER A 112 -16.41 11.76 -13.31
CA SER A 112 -15.53 12.94 -13.41
C SER A 112 -15.04 13.17 -14.84
N ILE A 113 -14.62 12.11 -15.54
CA ILE A 113 -14.22 12.19 -16.96
C ILE A 113 -15.39 12.68 -17.83
N LYS A 114 -16.60 12.15 -17.60
CA LYS A 114 -17.78 12.49 -18.40
C LYS A 114 -18.25 13.92 -18.16
N ASP A 115 -18.22 14.36 -16.91
CA ASP A 115 -18.79 15.63 -16.47
C ASP A 115 -17.75 16.77 -16.51
N GLY A 116 -16.49 16.46 -16.85
CA GLY A 116 -15.40 17.44 -16.90
C GLY A 116 -14.94 17.92 -15.52
N ASN A 117 -15.14 17.11 -14.47
CA ASN A 117 -14.77 17.48 -13.11
C ASN A 117 -13.30 17.09 -12.84
N ASN A 118 -12.39 18.02 -13.13
CA ASN A 118 -10.95 17.83 -12.97
C ASN A 118 -10.54 17.55 -11.53
N GLU A 119 -11.17 18.19 -10.54
CA GLU A 119 -10.83 18.03 -9.12
C GLU A 119 -11.12 16.60 -8.66
N LEU A 120 -12.33 16.10 -8.93
CA LEU A 120 -12.71 14.73 -8.63
C LEU A 120 -11.85 13.73 -9.41
N PHE A 121 -11.53 14.02 -10.67
CA PHE A 121 -10.64 13.19 -11.48
C PHE A 121 -9.27 13.04 -10.82
N VAL A 122 -8.61 14.16 -10.51
CA VAL A 122 -7.27 14.19 -9.88
C VAL A 122 -7.29 13.51 -8.52
N PHE A 123 -8.34 13.72 -7.72
CA PHE A 123 -8.46 13.05 -6.43
C PHE A 123 -8.56 11.53 -6.58
N ILE A 124 -9.47 11.04 -7.43
CA ILE A 124 -9.74 9.61 -7.56
C ILE A 124 -8.51 8.85 -8.06
N ILE A 125 -7.80 9.36 -9.07
CA ILE A 125 -6.60 8.68 -9.57
C ILE A 125 -5.48 8.65 -8.54
N ASN A 126 -5.35 9.68 -7.70
CA ASN A 126 -4.33 9.75 -6.65
C ASN A 126 -4.76 9.07 -5.34
N SER A 127 -6.02 8.63 -5.22
CA SER A 127 -6.54 7.97 -4.02
C SER A 127 -5.87 6.62 -3.72
N GLY A 128 -5.29 5.96 -4.74
CA GLY A 128 -4.74 4.60 -4.62
C GLY A 128 -5.80 3.49 -4.52
N LEU A 129 -7.09 3.82 -4.56
CA LEU A 129 -8.20 2.83 -4.47
C LEU A 129 -8.56 2.19 -5.79
N ILE A 130 -8.13 2.78 -6.91
CA ILE A 130 -8.39 2.29 -8.25
C ILE A 130 -7.12 1.72 -8.88
N ASN A 131 -7.28 0.74 -9.77
CA ASN A 131 -6.17 0.24 -10.57
C ASN A 131 -5.90 1.19 -11.74
N THR A 132 -4.98 2.12 -11.55
CA THR A 132 -4.64 3.15 -12.55
C THR A 132 -4.05 2.57 -13.83
N GLU A 133 -3.32 1.45 -13.76
CA GLU A 133 -2.80 0.76 -14.94
C GLU A 133 -3.91 0.25 -15.85
N LYS A 134 -4.98 -0.30 -15.27
CA LYS A 134 -6.16 -0.76 -16.02
C LYS A 134 -6.87 0.39 -16.75
N HIS A 135 -6.79 1.60 -16.21
CA HIS A 135 -7.43 2.80 -16.75
C HIS A 135 -6.45 3.77 -17.42
N LYS A 136 -5.18 3.36 -17.63
CA LYS A 136 -4.08 4.23 -18.06
C LYS A 136 -4.42 5.06 -19.29
N LYS A 137 -5.02 4.43 -20.31
CA LYS A 137 -5.41 5.12 -21.54
C LYS A 137 -6.46 6.21 -21.28
N GLU A 138 -7.53 5.88 -20.54
CA GLU A 138 -8.61 6.82 -20.23
C GLU A 138 -8.09 8.03 -19.43
N ILE A 139 -7.23 7.77 -18.45
CA ILE A 139 -6.60 8.80 -17.61
C ILE A 139 -5.75 9.76 -18.46
N LEU A 140 -4.90 9.21 -19.32
CA LEU A 140 -4.02 10.03 -20.18
C LEU A 140 -4.79 10.78 -21.26
N ASP A 141 -5.77 10.14 -21.90
CA ASP A 141 -6.62 10.77 -22.92
C ASP A 141 -7.40 11.96 -22.32
N TYR A 142 -7.87 11.83 -21.08
CA TYR A 142 -8.51 12.92 -20.36
C TYR A 142 -7.50 14.01 -19.98
N TYR A 143 -6.36 13.64 -19.39
CA TYR A 143 -5.30 14.59 -19.02
C TYR A 143 -4.85 15.44 -20.22
N PHE A 144 -4.55 14.84 -21.38
CA PHE A 144 -4.09 15.60 -22.54
C PHE A 144 -5.11 16.63 -23.05
N LYS A 145 -6.41 16.34 -22.89
CA LYS A 145 -7.50 17.28 -23.26
C LYS A 145 -7.62 18.45 -22.27
N HIS A 146 -7.16 18.28 -21.04
CA HIS A 146 -7.29 19.23 -19.94
C HIS A 146 -5.92 19.62 -19.36
N SER A 147 -4.85 19.52 -20.15
CA SER A 147 -3.47 19.65 -19.68
C SER A 147 -3.11 21.06 -19.17
N GLU A 148 -3.90 22.07 -19.56
CA GLU A 148 -3.77 23.44 -19.04
C GLU A 148 -4.38 23.61 -17.64
N GLU A 149 -5.30 22.73 -17.25
CA GLU A 149 -6.08 22.83 -16.00
C GLU A 149 -5.65 21.79 -14.95
N ILE A 150 -4.91 20.76 -15.36
CA ILE A 150 -4.49 19.65 -14.51
C ILE A 150 -2.96 19.66 -14.38
N GLU A 151 -2.47 19.67 -13.14
CA GLU A 151 -1.04 19.62 -12.88
C GLU A 151 -0.43 18.24 -13.15
N GLU A 152 0.78 18.21 -13.73
CA GLU A 152 1.60 17.00 -13.90
C GLU A 152 2.20 16.52 -12.57
N SER A 153 1.37 15.99 -11.69
CA SER A 153 1.77 15.48 -10.38
C SER A 153 1.22 14.08 -10.09
N GLY A 154 1.74 13.46 -9.04
CA GLY A 154 1.27 12.15 -8.55
C GLY A 154 1.24 11.07 -9.63
N VAL A 155 0.11 10.38 -9.75
CA VAL A 155 -0.12 9.29 -10.71
C VAL A 155 0.03 9.75 -12.15
N ILE A 156 -0.43 10.95 -12.49
CA ILE A 156 -0.36 11.48 -13.88
C ILE A 156 1.10 11.54 -14.32
N LYS A 157 1.97 12.12 -13.49
CA LYS A 157 3.41 12.21 -13.78
C LYS A 157 4.02 10.83 -13.99
N THR A 158 3.74 9.88 -13.10
CA THR A 158 4.22 8.50 -13.21
C THR A 158 3.81 7.87 -14.56
N LEU A 159 2.54 8.01 -14.95
CA LEU A 159 2.03 7.46 -16.21
C LEU A 159 2.67 8.13 -17.45
N LEU A 160 2.90 9.45 -17.40
CA LEU A 160 3.57 10.19 -18.48
C LEU A 160 5.04 9.77 -18.64
N ASP A 161 5.77 9.62 -17.52
CA ASP A 161 7.17 9.21 -17.54
C ASP A 161 7.33 7.77 -18.05
N GLU A 162 6.43 6.87 -17.67
CA GLU A 162 6.39 5.52 -18.21
C GLU A 162 6.15 5.50 -19.72
N ASN A 163 5.20 6.29 -20.22
CA ASN A 163 4.94 6.38 -21.66
C ASN A 163 6.16 6.92 -22.43
N LYS A 164 6.80 8.00 -21.94
CA LYS A 164 8.02 8.54 -22.54
C LYS A 164 9.14 7.50 -22.60
N ASN A 165 9.29 6.68 -21.56
CA ASN A 165 10.30 5.63 -21.51
C ASN A 165 9.97 4.48 -22.48
N GLN A 166 8.70 4.11 -22.63
CA GLN A 166 8.28 3.13 -23.62
C GLN A 166 8.56 3.61 -25.05
N ASP A 167 8.25 4.87 -25.36
CA ASP A 167 8.52 5.47 -26.67
C ASP A 167 10.02 5.55 -26.98
N LYS A 168 10.83 5.95 -25.99
CA LYS A 168 12.30 5.92 -26.11
C LYS A 168 12.82 4.50 -26.37
N MET A 169 12.40 3.51 -25.58
CA MET A 169 12.80 2.12 -25.78
C MET A 169 12.35 1.56 -27.13
N GLN A 170 11.20 1.98 -27.66
CA GLN A 170 10.74 1.59 -29.00
C GLN A 170 11.52 2.28 -30.11
N SER A 171 11.86 3.56 -29.94
CA SER A 171 12.72 4.30 -30.89
C SER A 171 14.16 3.76 -30.92
N GLU A 172 14.72 3.37 -29.78
CA GLU A 172 16.05 2.75 -29.70
C GLU A 172 16.08 1.35 -30.32
N LYS A 173 14.95 0.63 -30.32
CA LYS A 173 14.80 -0.66 -31.01
C LYS A 173 14.58 -0.52 -32.51
N LYS A 174 14.10 0.63 -33.00
CA LYS A 174 13.99 0.94 -34.44
C LYS A 174 15.38 1.22 -35.00
N GLY A 175 16.11 0.15 -35.33
CA GLY A 175 17.44 0.22 -35.94
C GLY A 175 18.38 -0.91 -35.55
N LEU A 176 18.02 -1.73 -34.56
CA LEU A 176 18.86 -2.84 -34.08
C LEU A 176 18.39 -4.17 -34.67
N THR A 177 19.33 -4.96 -35.20
CA THR A 177 19.07 -6.34 -35.66
C THR A 177 18.73 -7.25 -34.47
N LYS A 178 17.96 -8.32 -34.68
CA LYS A 178 17.54 -9.28 -33.61
C LYS A 178 18.71 -9.74 -32.72
N LYS A 179 19.88 -9.95 -33.33
CA LYS A 179 21.12 -10.32 -32.65
C LYS A 179 21.60 -9.26 -31.65
N GLN A 180 21.54 -7.98 -32.00
CA GLN A 180 21.96 -6.88 -31.12
C GLN A 180 20.99 -6.68 -29.94
N ILE A 181 19.69 -6.97 -30.15
CA ILE A 181 18.68 -6.95 -29.08
C ILE A 181 18.94 -8.10 -28.09
N GLU A 182 19.29 -9.29 -28.57
CA GLU A 182 19.67 -10.42 -27.74
C GLU A 182 20.97 -10.17 -26.98
N ASP A 183 22.00 -9.63 -27.63
CA ASP A 183 23.28 -9.30 -26.97
C ASP A 183 23.09 -8.24 -25.86
N ALA A 184 22.26 -7.22 -26.10
CA ALA A 184 21.92 -6.23 -25.09
C ALA A 184 21.12 -6.84 -23.92
N LYS A 185 20.20 -7.77 -24.20
CA LYS A 185 19.43 -8.50 -23.19
C LYS A 185 20.35 -9.40 -22.34
N ILE A 186 21.26 -10.14 -22.97
CA ILE A 186 22.27 -10.97 -22.29
C ILE A 186 23.18 -10.10 -21.42
N LYS A 187 23.61 -8.93 -21.90
CA LYS A 187 24.45 -8.01 -21.13
C LYS A 187 23.72 -7.44 -19.91
N ARG A 188 22.43 -7.13 -20.03
CA ARG A 188 21.59 -6.69 -18.90
C ARG A 188 21.38 -7.81 -17.87
N LEU A 189 21.10 -9.03 -18.32
CA LEU A 189 20.96 -10.19 -17.45
C LEU A 189 22.25 -10.49 -16.69
N ARG A 190 23.40 -10.54 -17.37
CA ARG A 190 24.71 -10.75 -16.72
C ARG A 190 25.05 -9.68 -15.68
N LYS A 191 24.68 -8.42 -15.94
CA LYS A 191 24.89 -7.33 -14.97
C LYS A 191 23.98 -7.50 -13.74
N LYS A 192 22.73 -7.93 -13.94
CA LYS A 192 21.79 -8.19 -12.87
C LYS A 192 22.22 -9.40 -12.03
N ASP A 193 22.58 -10.51 -12.67
CA ASP A 193 23.07 -11.72 -12.00
C ASP A 193 24.32 -11.43 -11.15
N LYS A 194 25.25 -10.61 -11.68
CA LYS A 194 26.44 -10.19 -10.94
C LYS A 194 26.08 -9.37 -9.70
N ALA A 195 25.15 -8.43 -9.81
CA ALA A 195 24.72 -7.61 -8.69
C ALA A 195 23.96 -8.44 -7.63
N GLU A 196 23.16 -9.43 -8.05
CA GLU A 196 22.51 -10.36 -7.14
C GLU A 196 23.52 -11.24 -6.41
N GLN A 197 24.56 -11.71 -7.12
CA GLN A 197 25.64 -12.49 -6.51
C GLN A 197 26.45 -11.68 -5.49
N GLU A 198 26.81 -10.44 -5.80
CA GLU A 198 27.51 -9.53 -4.87
C GLU A 198 26.66 -9.21 -3.63
N ASN A 199 25.34 -9.05 -3.79
CA ASN A 199 24.43 -8.84 -2.66
C ASN A 199 24.27 -10.10 -1.79
N LEU A 200 24.20 -11.27 -2.41
CA LEU A 200 24.11 -12.53 -1.69
C LEU A 200 25.38 -12.80 -0.88
N GLU A 201 26.55 -12.49 -1.45
CA GLU A 201 27.85 -12.64 -0.78
C GLU A 201 27.94 -11.73 0.46
N LYS A 202 27.52 -10.46 0.35
CA LYS A 202 27.42 -9.56 1.50
C LYS A 202 26.46 -10.06 2.58
N LEU A 203 25.29 -10.55 2.19
CA LEU A 203 24.31 -11.12 3.13
C LEU A 203 24.85 -12.35 3.87
N LEU A 204 25.63 -13.18 3.19
CA LEU A 204 26.27 -14.35 3.81
C LEU A 204 27.38 -13.92 4.79
N ASP A 205 28.20 -12.95 4.42
CA ASP A 205 29.25 -12.42 5.29
C ASP A 205 28.68 -11.78 6.57
N ASP A 206 27.62 -10.99 6.42
CA ASP A 206 26.93 -10.35 7.55
C ASP A 206 26.30 -11.40 8.49
N ASN A 207 25.65 -12.43 7.94
CA ASN A 207 25.08 -13.53 8.73
C ASN A 207 26.15 -14.34 9.46
N VAL A 208 27.29 -14.61 8.81
CA VAL A 208 28.41 -15.31 9.46
C VAL A 208 29.01 -14.47 10.59
N ALA A 209 29.11 -13.15 10.40
CA ALA A 209 29.59 -12.24 11.44
C ALA A 209 28.64 -12.20 12.64
N GLN A 210 27.33 -12.07 12.41
CA GLN A 210 26.32 -12.09 13.46
C GLN A 210 26.31 -13.43 14.22
N THR A 211 26.31 -14.55 13.50
CA THR A 211 26.33 -15.88 14.12
C THR A 211 27.59 -16.08 14.98
N LYS A 212 28.76 -15.62 14.52
CA LYS A 212 30.00 -15.66 15.32
C LYS A 212 29.89 -14.81 16.59
N GLN A 213 29.22 -13.66 16.53
CA GLN A 213 29.02 -12.81 17.68
C GLN A 213 28.07 -13.45 18.70
N GLU A 214 26.95 -14.02 18.24
CA GLU A 214 26.00 -14.75 19.08
C GLU A 214 26.66 -15.95 19.79
N ILE A 215 27.49 -16.72 19.08
CA ILE A 215 28.25 -17.82 19.67
C ILE A 215 29.17 -17.30 20.79
N ARG A 216 29.89 -16.18 20.58
CA ARG A 216 30.77 -15.60 21.61
C ARG A 216 29.98 -15.07 22.81
N GLU A 217 28.83 -14.45 22.59
CA GLU A 217 27.97 -13.97 23.66
C GLU A 217 27.37 -15.12 24.49
N ASN A 218 26.95 -16.20 23.83
CA ASN A 218 26.46 -17.40 24.51
C ASN A 218 27.56 -18.11 25.30
N GLN A 219 28.78 -18.22 24.74
CA GLN A 219 29.93 -18.76 25.47
C GLN A 219 30.29 -17.92 26.72
N ARG A 220 30.20 -16.58 26.65
CA ARG A 220 30.40 -15.73 27.83
C ARG A 220 29.32 -15.94 28.89
N LYS A 221 28.06 -16.03 28.48
CA LYS A 221 26.93 -16.29 29.39
C LYS A 221 27.02 -17.67 30.06
N GLU A 222 27.58 -18.67 29.39
CA GLU A 222 27.82 -20.00 29.97
C GLU A 222 29.00 -20.02 30.95
N LEU A 223 30.04 -19.21 30.74
CA LEU A 223 31.19 -19.10 31.64
C LEU A 223 30.92 -18.22 32.88
N GLU A 224 29.88 -17.39 32.84
CA GLU A 224 29.39 -16.57 33.97
C GLU A 224 28.33 -17.30 34.83
N LYS A 225 28.02 -18.56 34.51
CA LYS A 225 27.15 -19.47 35.26
C LYS A 225 27.95 -20.47 36.09
#